data_AF-A0A7C6W8D0-F1
#
_entry.id   AF-A0A7C6W8D0-F1
#
_cell.length_a   1.000
_cell.length_b   1.000
_cell.length_c   1.000
_cell.angle_alpha   90.00
_cell.angle_beta   90.00
_cell.angle_gamma   90.00
#
_symmetry.space_group_name_H-M   'P 1'
#
loop_
_entity.id
_entity.type
_entity.pdbx_description
1 polymer ?
#
loop_
_entity_poly.entity_id
_entity_poly.type
_entity_poly.pdbx_seq_one_letter_code
_entity_poly.pdbx_strand_id
1 'polypeptide(L)'
;RKYLENDDLTAVEQAILKTLILHYENHDKRLGETKVVKKKDLLLYLQTHYKISLTERRLRAIIRRMFVKGIPVGGHSRQAGYYVLDAEEAQHLINEDISRCKHLYEHANAGKKIIADMCGQQRIEGI
;
A
#
# COMPACT_ATOMS: atom_id res chain seq x y z
N ARG A 1 12.55 -3.62 13.75
CA ARG A 1 14.02 -3.42 13.62
C ARG A 1 14.69 -4.45 12.70
N LYS A 2 14.27 -5.74 12.70
CA LYS A 2 14.73 -6.81 11.79
C LYS A 2 14.88 -6.42 10.30
N TYR A 3 14.03 -5.52 9.78
CA TYR A 3 14.05 -5.08 8.39
C TYR A 3 15.08 -3.98 8.06
N LEU A 4 15.76 -3.40 9.07
CA LEU A 4 16.77 -2.35 8.86
C LEU A 4 18.12 -2.91 8.42
N GLU A 5 18.35 -4.21 8.63
CA GLU A 5 19.54 -4.96 8.23
C GLU A 5 19.37 -5.60 6.85
N ASN A 6 18.32 -5.22 6.11
CA ASN A 6 18.07 -5.75 4.78
C ASN A 6 18.87 -4.96 3.74
N ASP A 7 19.88 -5.61 3.14
CA ASP A 7 20.81 -5.02 2.15
C ASP A 7 20.11 -4.59 0.86
N ASP A 8 18.87 -5.04 0.59
CA ASP A 8 18.10 -4.70 -0.61
C ASP A 8 17.42 -3.32 -0.53
N LEU A 9 17.58 -2.58 0.56
CA LEU A 9 16.99 -1.26 0.74
C LEU A 9 17.95 -0.14 0.32
N THR A 10 17.48 0.70 -0.61
CA THR A 10 18.17 1.95 -0.96
C THR A 10 18.20 2.90 0.25
N ALA A 11 19.14 3.85 0.25
CA ALA A 11 19.25 4.85 1.32
C ALA A 11 17.93 5.61 1.59
N VAL A 12 17.15 5.88 0.53
CA VAL A 12 15.83 6.54 0.66
C VAL A 12 14.81 5.61 1.31
N GLU A 13 14.76 4.33 0.92
CA GLU A 13 13.87 3.34 1.52
C GLU A 13 14.22 3.10 3.00
N GLN A 14 15.51 3.05 3.34
CA GLN A 14 15.96 2.96 4.72
C GLN A 14 15.56 4.19 5.54
N ALA A 15 15.71 5.41 5.00
CA ALA A 15 15.30 6.64 5.68
C ALA A 15 13.79 6.66 5.96
N ILE A 16 12.99 6.24 4.98
CA ILE A 16 11.53 6.10 5.12
C ILE A 16 11.21 5.08 6.22
N LEU A 17 11.81 3.90 6.17
CA LEU A 17 11.57 2.83 7.16
C LEU A 17 11.96 3.27 8.57
N LYS A 18 13.12 3.90 8.74
CA LYS A 18 13.58 4.45 10.03
C LYS A 18 12.61 5.49 10.58
N THR A 19 12.12 6.38 9.72
CA THR A 19 11.15 7.42 10.11
C THR A 19 9.82 6.81 10.55
N LEU A 20 9.31 5.82 9.81
CA LEU A 20 8.07 5.14 10.17
C LEU A 20 8.20 4.34 11.48
N ILE A 21 9.32 3.64 11.68
CA ILE A 21 9.60 2.93 12.94
C ILE A 21 9.68 3.91 14.11
N LEU A 22 10.38 5.03 13.94
CA LEU A 22 10.52 6.04 15.00
C LEU A 22 9.17 6.63 15.41
N HIS A 23 8.33 6.97 14.42
CA HIS A 23 6.98 7.45 14.70
C HIS A 23 6.12 6.38 15.36
N TYR A 24 6.19 5.13 14.90
CA TYR A 24 5.50 4.02 15.55
C TYR A 24 5.92 3.88 17.01
N GLU A 25 7.23 3.84 17.29
CA GLU A 25 7.76 3.72 18.66
C GLU A 25 7.32 4.90 19.55
N ASN A 26 7.17 6.11 18.98
CA ASN A 26 6.68 7.28 19.72
C ASN A 26 5.16 7.24 19.97
N HIS A 27 4.33 6.90 18.98
CA HIS A 27 2.87 6.89 19.13
C HIS A 27 2.39 5.71 20.00
N ASP A 28 2.97 4.51 19.80
CA ASP A 28 2.61 3.29 20.53
C ASP A 28 3.04 3.35 22.00
N LYS A 29 4.23 3.91 22.30
CA LYS A 29 4.79 3.87 23.66
C LYS A 29 4.54 5.10 24.52
N ARG A 30 4.28 6.28 23.93
CA ARG A 30 4.22 7.54 24.70
C ARG A 30 2.84 8.19 24.76
N LEU A 31 2.00 7.97 23.75
CA LEU A 31 0.78 8.77 23.59
C LEU A 31 -0.50 7.94 23.56
N GLY A 32 -0.43 6.63 23.31
CA GLY A 32 -1.64 5.78 23.22
C GLY A 32 -2.56 6.16 22.04
N GLU A 33 -2.02 6.86 21.05
CA GLU A 33 -2.76 7.42 19.93
C GLU A 33 -2.56 6.61 18.64
N THR A 34 -3.43 6.85 17.66
CA THR A 34 -3.41 6.23 16.32
C THR A 34 -2.02 6.20 15.69
N LYS A 35 -1.59 5.00 15.29
CA LYS A 35 -0.25 4.61 14.78
C LYS A 35 0.13 5.18 13.39
N VAL A 36 -0.60 6.19 12.92
CA VAL A 36 -0.65 6.55 11.50
C VAL A 36 0.11 7.84 11.23
N VAL A 37 1.21 7.75 10.46
CA VAL A 37 2.03 8.91 10.09
C VAL A 37 1.45 9.62 8.88
N LYS A 38 1.00 10.87 9.03
CA LYS A 38 0.48 11.62 7.88
C LYS A 38 1.56 11.82 6.83
N LYS A 39 1.14 11.86 5.57
CA LYS A 39 2.04 11.93 4.41
C LYS A 39 2.91 13.19 4.43
N LYS A 40 2.32 14.32 4.80
CA LYS A 40 3.01 15.61 4.91
C LYS A 40 4.09 15.58 5.99
N ASP A 41 3.80 14.94 7.12
CA ASP A 41 4.75 14.84 8.25
C ASP A 41 5.94 13.95 7.86
N LEU A 42 5.67 12.82 7.19
CA LEU A 42 6.73 11.95 6.67
C LEU A 42 7.61 12.68 5.65
N LEU A 43 7.02 13.42 4.71
CA LEU A 43 7.78 14.21 3.73
C LEU A 43 8.63 15.29 4.41
N LEU A 44 8.04 16.01 5.37
CA LEU A 44 8.74 17.05 6.11
C LEU A 44 9.94 16.47 6.87
N TYR A 45 9.76 15.33 7.55
CA TYR A 45 10.82 14.67 8.30
C TYR A 45 11.97 14.21 7.40
N LEU A 46 11.65 13.62 6.24
CA LEU A 46 12.65 13.21 5.25
C LEU A 46 13.45 14.41 4.73
N GLN A 47 12.80 15.54 4.50
CA GLN A 47 13.45 16.75 4.06
C GLN A 47 14.34 17.37 5.15
N THR A 48 13.86 17.45 6.40
CA THR A 48 14.58 18.13 7.48
C THR A 48 15.77 17.32 7.98
N HIS A 49 15.57 16.03 8.25
CA HIS A 49 16.56 15.15 8.90
C HIS A 49 17.47 14.41 7.93
N TYR A 50 16.99 14.09 6.72
CA TYR A 50 17.77 13.33 5.73
C TYR A 50 18.12 14.14 4.48
N LYS A 51 17.64 15.40 4.37
CA LYS A 51 17.80 16.25 3.18
C LYS A 51 17.23 15.60 1.90
N ILE A 52 16.25 14.72 2.05
CA ILE A 52 15.59 14.04 0.93
C ILE A 52 14.29 14.77 0.61
N SER A 53 14.23 15.39 -0.57
CA SER A 53 12.99 15.99 -1.10
C SER A 53 12.28 15.02 -2.03
N LEU A 54 11.02 14.71 -1.74
CA LEU A 54 10.17 13.83 -2.55
C LEU A 54 8.81 14.47 -2.80
N THR A 55 8.24 14.20 -3.97
CA THR A 55 6.82 14.47 -4.20
C THR A 55 5.96 13.37 -3.56
N GLU A 56 4.71 13.68 -3.22
CA GLU A 56 3.77 12.68 -2.69
C GLU A 56 3.62 11.47 -3.63
N ARG A 57 3.57 11.70 -4.94
CA ARG A 57 3.51 10.64 -5.95
C ARG A 57 4.71 9.70 -5.85
N ARG A 58 5.91 10.26 -5.68
CA ARG A 58 7.16 9.49 -5.61
C ARG A 58 7.27 8.75 -4.28
N LEU A 59 6.89 9.37 -3.16
CA LEU A 59 6.81 8.70 -1.86
C LEU A 59 5.87 7.49 -1.92
N ARG A 60 4.68 7.65 -2.51
CA ARG A 60 3.70 6.57 -2.66
C ARG A 60 4.23 5.41 -3.51
N ALA A 61 4.97 5.72 -4.58
CA ALA A 61 5.62 4.70 -5.41
C ALA A 61 6.71 3.94 -4.65
N ILE A 62 7.53 4.64 -3.85
CA ILE A 62 8.58 4.01 -3.04
C ILE A 62 7.98 3.07 -1.98
N ILE A 63 6.96 3.52 -1.24
CA ILE A 63 6.27 2.69 -0.25
C ILE A 63 5.69 1.42 -0.88
N ARG A 64 5.07 1.53 -2.06
CA ARG A 64 4.58 0.35 -2.80
C ARG A 64 5.70 -0.62 -3.17
N ARG A 65 6.86 -0.12 -3.61
CA ARG A 65 8.02 -0.98 -3.89
C ARG A 65 8.56 -1.67 -2.64
N MET A 66 8.63 -0.95 -1.52
CA MET A 66 9.04 -1.53 -0.24
C MET A 66 8.07 -2.65 0.20
N PHE A 67 6.76 -2.46 0.02
CA PHE A 67 5.76 -3.50 0.27
C PHE A 67 5.99 -4.75 -0.61
N VAL A 68 6.24 -4.57 -1.91
CA VAL A 68 6.58 -5.67 -2.83
C VAL A 68 7.87 -6.40 -2.41
N LYS A 69 8.83 -5.71 -1.80
CA LYS A 69 10.04 -6.30 -1.22
C LYS A 69 9.78 -7.05 0.11
N GLY A 70 8.53 -7.17 0.55
CA GLY A 70 8.16 -7.81 1.82
C GLY A 70 8.48 -6.97 3.06
N ILE A 71 8.74 -5.67 2.89
CA ILE A 71 8.87 -4.76 4.03
C ILE A 71 7.46 -4.38 4.50
N PRO A 72 7.15 -4.49 5.80
CA PRO A 72 5.81 -4.28 6.31
C PRO A 72 5.52 -2.77 6.42
N VAL A 73 5.43 -2.08 5.30
CA VAL A 73 5.05 -0.66 5.22
C VAL A 73 3.80 -0.52 4.38
N GLY A 74 2.76 0.07 4.95
CA GLY A 74 1.47 0.32 4.30
C GLY A 74 1.27 1.80 3.98
N GLY A 75 0.45 2.10 2.98
CA GLY A 75 0.03 3.46 2.67
C GLY A 75 -1.44 3.52 2.30
N HIS A 76 -2.28 4.08 3.18
CA HIS A 76 -3.71 4.15 2.91
C HIS A 76 -4.05 5.36 2.01
N SER A 77 -5.09 5.21 1.20
CA SER A 77 -5.63 6.31 0.41
C SER A 77 -6.78 7.01 1.16
N ARG A 78 -6.89 8.33 0.97
CA ARG A 78 -7.97 9.22 1.41
C ARG A 78 -8.04 9.68 2.88
N GLN A 79 -7.75 8.87 3.92
CA GLN A 79 -7.78 9.38 5.31
C GLN A 79 -6.70 8.83 6.26
N ALA A 80 -6.11 7.68 5.97
CA ALA A 80 -5.03 7.13 6.79
C ALA A 80 -3.66 7.34 6.10
N GLY A 81 -2.68 7.78 6.88
CA GLY A 81 -1.29 7.95 6.50
C GLY A 81 -0.54 6.62 6.28
N TYR A 82 0.75 6.63 6.58
CA TYR A 82 1.66 5.51 6.45
C TYR A 82 1.92 4.87 7.82
N TYR A 83 2.10 3.56 7.85
CA TYR A 83 2.36 2.81 9.08
C TYR A 83 3.28 1.63 8.80
N VAL A 84 3.91 1.15 9.87
CA VAL A 84 4.55 -0.17 9.88
C VAL A 84 3.46 -1.18 10.21
N LEU A 85 3.28 -2.17 9.35
CA LEU A 85 2.34 -3.26 9.55
C LEU A 85 2.94 -4.27 10.53
N ASP A 86 2.12 -4.80 11.43
CA ASP A 86 2.44 -6.10 12.03
C ASP A 86 2.11 -7.23 11.04
N ALA A 87 2.53 -8.45 11.35
CA ALA A 87 2.38 -9.58 10.44
C ALA A 87 0.90 -9.94 10.17
N GLU A 88 0.02 -9.73 11.15
CA GLU A 88 -1.40 -10.04 11.04
C GLU A 88 -2.13 -9.03 10.15
N GLU A 89 -1.83 -7.75 10.32
CA GLU A 89 -2.42 -6.66 9.54
C GLU A 89 -1.89 -6.67 8.10
N ALA A 90 -0.62 -7.06 7.90
CA ALA A 90 -0.08 -7.32 6.56
C ALA A 90 -0.84 -8.46 5.85
N GLN A 91 -1.10 -9.55 6.57
CA GLN A 91 -1.87 -10.68 6.03
C GLN A 91 -3.32 -10.28 5.74
N HIS A 92 -3.94 -9.45 6.57
CA HIS A 92 -5.28 -8.92 6.35
C HIS A 92 -5.37 -8.11 5.05
N LEU A 93 -4.44 -7.17 4.82
CA LEU A 93 -4.40 -6.38 3.59
C LEU A 93 -4.14 -7.23 2.34
N ILE A 94 -3.27 -8.24 2.44
CA ILE A 94 -3.06 -9.20 1.35
C ILE A 94 -4.38 -9.92 1.02
N ASN A 95 -5.12 -10.37 2.04
CA ASN A 95 -6.39 -11.05 1.85
C ASN A 95 -7.46 -10.12 1.24
N GLU A 96 -7.52 -8.85 1.67
CA GLU A 96 -8.42 -7.85 1.07
C GLU A 96 -8.09 -7.59 -0.40
N ASP A 97 -6.81 -7.45 -0.76
CA ASP A 97 -6.39 -7.24 -2.14
C ASP A 97 -6.66 -8.48 -3.01
N ILE A 98 -6.44 -9.69 -2.49
CA ILE A 98 -6.83 -10.93 -3.17
C ILE A 98 -8.34 -10.96 -3.41
N SER A 99 -9.14 -10.63 -2.40
CA SER A 99 -10.60 -10.58 -2.50
C SER A 99 -11.05 -9.56 -3.54
N ARG A 100 -10.46 -8.35 -3.54
CA ARG A 100 -10.76 -7.30 -4.52
C ARG A 100 -10.38 -7.74 -5.94
N CYS A 101 -9.21 -8.34 -6.13
CA CYS A 101 -8.78 -8.88 -7.41
C CYS A 101 -9.74 -9.98 -7.90
N LYS A 102 -10.18 -10.87 -7.01
CA LYS A 102 -11.15 -11.91 -7.32
C LYS A 102 -12.49 -11.31 -7.79
N HIS A 103 -13.02 -10.33 -7.07
CA HIS A 103 -14.25 -9.64 -7.46
C HIS A 103 -14.13 -8.93 -8.81
N LEU A 104 -13.00 -8.26 -9.08
CA LEU A 104 -12.76 -7.64 -10.39
C LEU A 104 -12.71 -8.68 -11.51
N TYR A 105 -12.11 -9.84 -11.26
CA TYR A 105 -12.03 -10.94 -12.22
C TYR A 105 -13.41 -11.58 -12.48
N GLU A 106 -14.19 -11.80 -11.43
CA GLU A 106 -15.57 -12.28 -11.52
C GLU A 106 -16.46 -11.31 -12.31
N HIS A 107 -16.36 -10.01 -12.03
CA HIS A 107 -17.07 -8.98 -12.80
C HIS A 107 -16.65 -8.95 -14.27
N ALA A 108 -15.36 -9.07 -14.56
CA ALA A 108 -14.86 -9.13 -15.93
C ALA A 108 -15.40 -10.36 -16.68
N ASN A 109 -15.48 -11.51 -16.01
CA ASN A 109 -16.02 -12.74 -16.59
C ASN A 109 -17.55 -12.70 -16.74
N ALA A 110 -18.26 -12.07 -15.79
CA ALA A 110 -19.70 -11.81 -15.92
C ALA A 110 -19.97 -10.91 -17.14
N GLY A 111 -19.18 -9.85 -17.33
CA GLY A 111 -19.26 -8.99 -18.51
C GLY A 111 -19.01 -9.76 -19.82
N LYS A 112 -18.02 -10.65 -19.86
CA LYS A 112 -17.77 -11.52 -21.02
C LYS A 112 -18.93 -12.47 -21.32
N LYS A 113 -19.56 -13.03 -20.27
CA LYS A 113 -20.73 -13.91 -20.42
C LYS A 113 -21.93 -13.15 -20.98
N ILE A 114 -22.20 -11.95 -20.48
CA ILE A 114 -23.29 -11.08 -20.98
C ILE A 114 -23.06 -10.74 -22.47
N ILE A 115 -21.83 -10.37 -22.85
CA ILE A 115 -21.49 -10.08 -24.24
C ILE A 115 -21.67 -11.32 -25.14
N ALA A 116 -21.25 -12.50 -24.66
CA ALA A 116 -21.42 -13.76 -25.39
C ALA A 116 -22.91 -14.14 -25.56
N ASP A 117 -23.72 -13.97 -24.51
CA ASP A 117 -25.15 -14.24 -24.54
C ASP A 117 -25.88 -13.27 -25.48
N MET A 118 -25.53 -11.97 -25.47
CA MET A 118 -26.08 -10.97 -26.41
C MET A 118 -25.71 -11.26 -27.86
N CYS A 119 -24.45 -11.63 -28.15
CA CYS A 119 -24.03 -12.03 -29.49
C CYS A 119 -24.67 -13.36 -29.95
N GLY A 120 -24.96 -14.27 -29.01
CA GLY A 120 -25.71 -15.49 -29.26
C GLY A 120 -27.17 -15.23 -29.59
N GLN A 121 -27.84 -14.34 -28.86
CA GLN A 121 -29.23 -13.95 -29.10
C GLN A 121 -29.42 -13.20 -30.42
N GLN A 122 -28.50 -12.28 -30.78
CA GLN A 122 -28.53 -11.61 -32.09
C GLN A 122 -28.39 -12.58 -33.28
N ARG A 123 -27.73 -13.73 -33.09
CA ARG A 123 -27.66 -14.80 -34.10
C ARG A 123 -28.96 -15.60 -34.24
N ILE A 124 -29.77 -15.67 -33.19
CA ILE A 124 -31.05 -16.40 -33.19
C ILE A 124 -32.17 -15.54 -33.77
N GLU A 125 -32.17 -14.23 -33.54
CA GLU A 125 -33.13 -13.28 -34.13
C GLU A 125 -32.78 -12.85 -35.57
N GLY A 126 -31.63 -13.25 -36.07
CA GLY A 126 -31.12 -12.95 -37.42
C GLY A 126 -31.37 -14.05 -38.46
N ILE A 127 -32.54 -14.69 -38.44
CA ILE A 127 -33.12 -15.48 -39.55
C ILE A 127 -34.51 -14.96 -39.86
#